data_AF-A0A6J4YCV2-F1
#
_entry.id   AF-A0A6J4YCV2-F1
#
_cell.length_a   1.000
_cell.length_b   1.000
_cell.length_c   1.000
_cell.angle_alpha   90.00
_cell.angle_beta   90.00
_cell.angle_gamma   90.00
#
_symmetry.space_group_name_H-M   'P 1'
#
loop_
_entity.id
_entity.type
_entity.pdbx_description
1 polymer ?
#
loop_
_entity_poly.entity_id
_entity_poly.type
_entity_poly.pdbx_seq_one_letter_code
_entity_poly.pdbx_strand_id
1 'polypeptide(L)'
;MLTKWFMIIGGFAALALSGGCGKTFFAQNETPLDRNWGRSVEAAKYSQILYPAAQKNLAPVAGFDGEVASRNLKKYKTSFEKEAPEPSYKISFGSVESK
;
A
#
# COMPACT_ATOMS: atom_id res chain seq x y z
N MET A 1 63.00 28.82 -0.14
CA MET A 1 62.23 27.82 -0.92
C MET A 1 61.68 26.70 -0.03
N LEU A 2 62.44 26.18 0.92
CA LEU A 2 62.05 25.09 1.83
C LEU A 2 60.76 25.36 2.65
N THR A 3 60.55 26.59 3.10
CA THR A 3 59.36 27.00 3.88
C THR A 3 58.05 26.93 3.09
N LYS A 4 58.10 27.10 1.76
CA LYS A 4 56.92 26.97 0.89
C LYS A 4 56.51 25.51 0.69
N TRP A 5 57.48 24.59 0.65
CA TRP A 5 57.20 23.15 0.55
C TRP A 5 56.53 22.61 1.81
N PHE A 6 56.95 23.07 3.00
CA PHE A 6 56.30 22.70 4.25
C PHE A 6 54.85 23.16 4.35
N MET A 7 54.52 24.36 3.83
CA MET A 7 53.11 24.81 3.76
C MET A 7 52.27 23.96 2.80
N ILE A 8 52.82 23.58 1.64
CA ILE A 8 52.10 22.75 0.66
C ILE A 8 51.84 21.35 1.23
N ILE A 9 52.85 20.71 1.82
CA ILE A 9 52.71 19.37 2.43
C ILE A 9 51.72 19.41 3.61
N GLY A 10 51.79 20.44 4.45
CA GLY A 10 50.84 20.64 5.54
C GLY A 10 49.40 20.84 5.06
N GLY A 11 49.20 21.56 3.95
CA GLY A 11 47.90 21.76 3.33
C GLY A 11 47.28 20.46 2.78
N PHE A 12 48.08 19.63 2.11
CA PHE A 12 47.63 18.31 1.62
C PHE A 12 47.30 17.34 2.77
N ALA A 13 48.10 17.34 3.84
CA ALA A 13 47.83 16.52 5.02
C ALA A 13 46.53 16.93 5.74
N ALA A 14 46.27 18.23 5.87
CA ALA A 14 45.04 18.74 6.46
C ALA A 14 43.80 18.42 5.60
N LEU A 15 43.93 18.50 4.26
CA LEU A 15 42.86 18.15 3.33
C LEU A 15 42.53 16.65 3.38
N ALA A 16 43.55 15.78 3.48
CA ALA A 16 43.37 14.34 3.61
C ALA A 16 42.70 13.95 4.94
N LEU A 17 42.99 14.65 6.04
CA LEU A 17 42.37 14.41 7.35
C LEU A 17 40.91 14.90 7.41
N SER A 18 40.53 15.90 6.61
CA SER A 18 39.16 16.42 6.57
C SER A 18 38.14 15.52 5.83
N GLY A 19 38.61 14.53 5.06
CA GLY A 19 37.75 13.56 4.36
C GLY A 19 37.39 12.31 5.15
N GLY A 20 37.91 12.15 6.38
CA GLY A 20 37.83 10.90 7.15
C GLY A 20 36.58 10.69 8.01
N CYS A 21 35.68 11.67 8.09
CA CYS A 21 34.49 11.58 8.94
C CYS A 21 33.20 11.89 8.16
N GLY A 22 33.00 11.14 7.08
CA GLY A 22 31.74 11.05 6.37
C GLY A 22 31.64 9.66 5.79
N LYS A 23 30.47 9.03 5.91
CA LYS A 23 30.19 7.76 5.23
C LYS A 23 30.68 7.89 3.79
N THR A 24 31.66 7.05 3.49
CA THR A 24 32.44 6.94 2.26
C THR A 24 31.87 7.66 1.03
N PHE A 25 32.66 8.57 0.47
CA PHE A 25 32.50 9.16 -0.87
C PHE A 25 32.45 8.11 -2.01
N PHE A 26 32.75 6.85 -1.71
CA PHE A 26 32.67 5.72 -2.61
C PHE A 26 31.86 4.59 -1.96
N ALA A 27 30.72 4.25 -2.56
CA ALA A 27 29.93 3.05 -2.26
C ALA A 27 29.23 3.00 -0.89
N GLN A 28 28.18 3.80 -0.73
CA GLN A 28 26.93 3.21 -0.24
C GLN A 28 26.04 3.02 -1.48
N ASN A 29 26.37 2.01 -2.29
CA ASN A 29 25.53 1.65 -3.44
C ASN A 29 24.26 1.02 -2.87
N GLU A 30 23.17 1.79 -2.80
CA GLU A 30 21.85 1.22 -2.56
C GLU A 30 21.64 0.07 -3.55
N THR A 31 21.44 -1.13 -3.03
CA THR A 31 21.20 -2.28 -3.89
C THR A 31 19.82 -2.13 -4.54
N PRO A 32 19.58 -2.76 -5.70
CA PRO A 32 18.23 -2.82 -6.26
C PRO A 32 17.20 -3.41 -5.29
N LEU A 33 17.64 -4.24 -4.34
CA LEU A 33 16.80 -4.75 -3.26
C LEU A 33 16.43 -3.64 -2.27
N ASP A 34 17.41 -2.85 -1.80
CA ASP A 34 17.17 -1.73 -0.89
C ASP A 34 16.18 -0.72 -1.48
N ARG A 35 16.34 -0.41 -2.77
CA ARG A 35 15.45 0.53 -3.49
C ARG A 35 14.02 0.00 -3.71
N ASN A 36 13.85 -1.31 -3.79
CA ASN A 36 12.56 -1.94 -4.12
C ASN A 36 11.95 -2.73 -2.95
N TRP A 37 12.54 -2.64 -1.76
CA TRP A 37 12.02 -3.31 -0.59
C TRP A 37 10.60 -2.81 -0.30
N GLY A 38 9.64 -3.74 -0.13
CA GLY A 38 8.25 -3.43 0.16
C GLY A 38 7.37 -3.00 -1.04
N ARG A 39 7.94 -2.74 -2.22
CA ARG A 39 7.15 -2.33 -3.41
C ARG A 39 6.10 -3.34 -3.85
N SER A 40 6.36 -4.63 -3.70
CA SER A 40 5.40 -5.69 -4.05
C SER A 40 4.15 -5.63 -3.17
N VAL A 41 4.32 -5.33 -1.88
CA VAL A 41 3.22 -5.17 -0.92
C VAL A 41 2.44 -3.90 -1.22
N GLU A 42 3.11 -2.80 -1.57
CA GLU A 42 2.45 -1.56 -1.99
C GLU A 42 1.65 -1.75 -3.27
N ALA A 43 2.19 -2.45 -4.26
CA ALA A 43 1.51 -2.75 -5.51
C ALA A 43 0.27 -3.64 -5.28
N ALA A 44 0.36 -4.65 -4.41
CA ALA A 44 -0.79 -5.49 -4.03
C ALA A 44 -1.87 -4.69 -3.30
N LYS A 45 -1.48 -3.77 -2.41
CA LYS A 45 -2.44 -2.87 -1.73
C LYS A 45 -3.13 -1.95 -2.73
N TYR A 46 -2.39 -1.40 -3.69
CA TYR A 46 -2.95 -0.51 -4.70
C TYR A 46 -3.96 -1.22 -5.62
N SER A 47 -3.75 -2.49 -5.92
CA SER A 47 -4.67 -3.26 -6.79
C SER A 47 -5.91 -3.78 -6.07
N GLN A 48 -5.83 -4.02 -4.75
CA GLN A 48 -6.92 -4.64 -3.98
C GLN A 48 -7.77 -3.66 -3.17
N ILE A 49 -7.23 -2.49 -2.81
CA ILE A 49 -7.92 -1.51 -1.98
C ILE A 49 -8.54 -0.43 -2.87
N LEU A 50 -9.84 -0.20 -2.74
CA LEU A 50 -10.59 0.81 -3.52
C LEU A 50 -10.03 2.23 -3.34
N TYR A 51 -9.50 2.55 -2.16
CA TYR A 51 -8.84 3.82 -1.85
C TYR A 51 -7.54 3.60 -1.05
N PRO A 52 -6.42 3.24 -1.70
CA PRO A 52 -5.18 2.85 -1.01
C PRO A 52 -4.51 4.03 -0.28
N ALA A 53 -4.88 5.27 -0.61
CA ALA A 53 -4.43 6.47 0.07
C ALA A 53 -5.21 6.77 1.38
N ALA A 54 -6.28 6.03 1.69
CA ALA A 54 -7.10 6.23 2.90
C ALA A 54 -6.25 6.28 4.17
N GLN A 55 -5.23 5.41 4.26
CA GLN A 55 -4.32 5.30 5.39
C GLN A 55 -3.50 6.59 5.67
N LYS A 56 -3.39 7.49 4.69
CA LYS A 56 -2.69 8.78 4.88
C LYS A 56 -3.59 9.81 5.58
N ASN A 57 -4.91 9.64 5.51
CA ASN A 57 -5.86 10.51 6.18
C ASN A 57 -6.21 9.92 7.55
N LEU A 58 -5.67 10.51 8.61
CA LEU A 58 -5.95 10.13 10.00
C LEU A 58 -7.17 10.84 10.58
N ALA A 59 -7.79 11.76 9.83
CA ALA A 59 -8.99 12.43 10.29
C ALA A 59 -10.11 11.41 10.48
N PRO A 60 -10.93 11.56 11.53
CA PRO A 60 -12.14 10.75 11.65
C PRO A 60 -13.00 10.96 10.42
N VAL A 61 -13.62 9.89 9.94
CA VAL A 61 -14.56 9.94 8.83
C VAL A 61 -15.80 10.71 9.29
N ALA A 62 -15.81 12.03 9.08
CA ALA A 62 -16.91 12.92 9.42
C ALA A 62 -17.86 13.06 8.22
N GLY A 63 -19.18 13.08 8.47
CA GLY A 63 -20.20 13.34 7.45
C GLY A 63 -20.93 12.12 6.89
N PHE A 64 -20.59 10.89 7.31
CA PHE A 64 -21.48 9.75 7.12
C PHE A 64 -22.41 9.63 8.33
N ASP A 65 -23.68 10.01 8.17
CA ASP A 65 -24.73 9.89 9.20
C ASP A 65 -25.04 8.42 9.58
N GLY A 66 -24.39 7.45 8.92
CA GLY A 66 -24.53 6.02 9.24
C GLY A 66 -25.92 5.45 8.96
N GLU A 67 -26.86 6.23 8.43
CA GLU A 67 -28.24 5.82 8.22
C GLU A 67 -28.33 4.64 7.25
N VAL A 68 -27.60 4.69 6.13
CA VAL A 68 -27.56 3.60 5.14
C VAL A 68 -26.97 2.32 5.75
N ALA A 69 -25.90 2.44 6.52
CA ALA A 69 -25.29 1.30 7.22
C ALA A 69 -26.27 0.69 8.24
N SER A 70 -26.97 1.53 8.99
CA SER A 70 -27.99 1.13 9.97
C SER A 70 -29.18 0.45 9.32
N ARG A 71 -29.68 0.97 8.20
CA ARG A 71 -30.77 0.37 7.41
C ARG A 71 -30.38 -0.99 6.84
N ASN A 72 -29.16 -1.12 6.30
CA ASN A 72 -28.67 -2.40 5.79
C ASN A 72 -28.49 -3.43 6.90
N LEU A 73 -27.93 -3.03 8.05
CA LEU A 73 -27.80 -3.91 9.21
C LEU A 73 -29.15 -4.39 9.73
N LYS A 74 -30.14 -3.48 9.80
CA LYS A 74 -31.53 -3.83 10.17
C LYS A 74 -32.14 -4.81 9.17
N LYS A 75 -32.02 -4.55 7.86
CA LYS A 75 -32.52 -5.44 6.80
C LYS A 75 -31.90 -6.84 6.88
N TYR A 76 -30.59 -6.92 7.14
CA TYR A 76 -29.89 -8.18 7.34
C TYR A 76 -30.44 -8.95 8.55
N LYS A 77 -30.54 -8.30 9.71
CA LYS A 77 -31.10 -8.93 10.92
C LYS A 77 -32.53 -9.43 10.70
N THR A 78 -33.40 -8.60 10.13
CA THR A 78 -34.80 -8.97 9.83
C THR A 78 -34.93 -10.02 8.73
N SER A 79 -33.92 -10.24 7.88
CA SER A 79 -33.99 -11.30 6.86
C SER A 79 -33.99 -12.71 7.46
N PHE A 80 -33.47 -12.89 8.67
CA PHE A 80 -33.50 -14.18 9.38
C PHE A 80 -34.82 -14.44 10.09
N GLU A 81 -35.65 -13.41 10.29
CA GLU A 81 -36.98 -13.52 10.89
C GLU A 81 -38.05 -13.96 9.88
N LYS A 82 -37.73 -13.87 8.57
CA LYS A 82 -38.63 -14.29 7.50
C LYS A 82 -38.40 -15.76 7.17
N GLU A 83 -39.45 -16.56 7.14
CA GLU A 83 -39.38 -17.89 6.55
C GLU A 83 -38.88 -17.79 5.11
N ALA A 84 -37.94 -18.66 4.75
CA ALA A 84 -37.41 -18.70 3.39
C ALA A 84 -38.59 -18.98 2.43
N PRO A 85 -38.79 -18.16 1.39
CA PRO A 85 -39.86 -18.41 0.43
C PRO A 85 -39.67 -19.80 -0.18
N GLU A 86 -40.76 -20.57 -0.27
CA GLU A 86 -40.69 -21.91 -0.88
C GLU A 86 -40.11 -21.79 -2.30
N PRO A 87 -39.08 -22.59 -2.63
CA PRO A 87 -38.46 -22.50 -3.94
C PRO A 87 -39.44 -22.96 -5.02
N SER A 88 -39.91 -22.01 -5.83
CA SER A 88 -40.80 -22.32 -6.95
C SER A 88 -39.96 -22.77 -8.16
N TYR A 89 -40.06 -24.05 -8.51
CA TYR A 89 -39.45 -24.59 -9.73
C TYR A 89 -40.50 -24.68 -10.83
N LYS A 90 -40.35 -23.87 -11.89
CA LYS A 90 -41.15 -24.04 -13.12
C LYS A 90 -40.44 -25.05 -14.00
N ILE A 91 -40.91 -26.29 -13.99
CA ILE A 91 -40.41 -27.35 -14.88
C ILE A 91 -41.30 -27.38 -16.12
N SER A 92 -40.78 -26.90 -17.25
CA SER A 92 -41.44 -27.01 -18.55
C SER A 92 -41.09 -28.34 -19.18
N PHE A 93 -42.05 -29.27 -19.21
CA PHE A 93 -41.94 -30.48 -20.03
C PHE A 93 -42.47 -30.15 -21.41
N GLY A 94 -41.58 -30.10 -22.41
CA GLY A 94 -41.95 -29.89 -23.80
C GLY A 94 -42.91 -31.00 -24.30
N SER A 95 -43.77 -30.65 -25.24
CA SER A 95 -44.75 -31.57 -25.82
C SER A 95 -44.06 -32.69 -26.60
N VAL A 96 -44.33 -33.94 -26.24
CA VAL A 96 -43.97 -35.10 -27.04
C VAL A 96 -45.12 -35.37 -28.01
N GLU A 97 -44.95 -34.99 -29.27
CA GLU A 97 -45.84 -35.43 -30.35
C GLU A 97 -45.65 -36.93 -30.58
N SER A 98 -46.70 -37.73 -30.35
CA SER A 98 -46.76 -39.12 -30.76
C SER A 98 -47.14 -39.19 -32.24
N LYS A 99 -46.28 -39.81 -33.06
CA LYS A 99 -46.56 -40.18 -34.45
C LYS A 99 -47.64 -41.26 -34.55
#